data_AF-A0A0C3B944-F1
#
_entry.id   AF-A0A0C3B944-F1
#
_cell.length_a   1.000
_cell.length_b   1.000
_cell.length_c   1.000
_cell.angle_alpha   90.00
_cell.angle_beta   90.00
_cell.angle_gamma   90.00
#
_symmetry.space_group_name_H-M   'P 1'
#
loop_
_entity.id
_entity.type
_entity.pdbx_description
1 polymer ?
#
loop_
_entity_poly.entity_id
_entity_poly.type
_entity_poly.pdbx_seq_one_letter_code
_entity_poly.pdbx_strand_id
1 'polypeptide(L)'
;MALALADAHEAGILHRDFSPGNIIILMDGTGRLIDWDLSKPLSMQEATPRCATRTGTWQFMSAKLIGNLGGRHDLQDDLESSLYVLLWTALMFSECS
;
A
#
# COMPACT_ATOMS: atom_id res chain seq x y z
N MET A 1 8.07 6.88 3.69
CA MET A 1 7.04 6.08 2.98
C MET A 1 7.64 4.80 2.42
N ALA A 2 8.60 4.86 1.48
CA ALA A 2 9.28 3.67 0.96
C ALA A 2 9.98 2.81 2.04
N LEU A 3 10.56 3.46 3.08
CA LEU A 3 11.21 2.74 4.20
C LEU A 3 10.23 1.85 4.98
N ALA A 4 9.03 2.32 5.29
CA ALA A 4 8.05 1.54 6.06
C ALA A 4 7.56 0.29 5.30
N LEU A 5 7.43 0.39 3.97
CA LEU A 5 7.11 -0.77 3.13
C LEU A 5 8.28 -1.75 3.03
N ALA A 6 9.52 -1.25 2.96
CA ALA A 6 10.72 -2.07 2.98
C ALA A 6 10.83 -2.86 4.29
N ASP A 7 10.66 -2.18 5.44
CA ASP A 7 10.68 -2.82 6.76
C ASP A 7 9.60 -3.90 6.90
N ALA A 8 8.37 -3.61 6.43
CA ALA A 8 7.28 -4.57 6.42
C ALA A 8 7.61 -5.80 5.56
N HIS A 9 8.20 -5.56 4.38
CA HIS A 9 8.59 -6.62 3.47
C HIS A 9 9.74 -7.47 4.03
N GLU A 10 10.74 -6.87 4.69
CA GLU A 10 11.79 -7.58 5.40
C GLU A 10 11.23 -8.44 6.55
N ALA A 11 10.19 -7.95 7.23
CA ALA A 11 9.43 -8.73 8.21
C ALA A 11 8.53 -9.81 7.58
N GLY A 12 8.51 -9.92 6.25
CA GLY A 12 7.74 -10.90 5.51
C GLY A 12 6.24 -10.58 5.44
N ILE A 13 5.87 -9.31 5.48
CA ILE A 13 4.48 -8.84 5.51
C ILE A 13 4.22 -7.89 4.33
N LEU A 14 3.11 -8.12 3.63
CA LEU A 14 2.55 -7.16 2.66
C LEU A 14 1.47 -6.33 3.33
N HIS A 15 1.43 -5.02 3.03
CA HIS A 15 0.44 -4.12 3.62
C HIS A 15 -0.92 -4.28 2.97
N ARG A 16 -0.96 -4.27 1.63
CA ARG A 16 -2.13 -4.46 0.77
C ARG A 16 -3.18 -3.34 0.74
N ASP A 17 -3.03 -2.31 1.57
CA ASP A 17 -3.83 -1.09 1.48
C ASP A 17 -2.99 0.17 1.74
N PHE A 18 -1.98 0.39 0.89
CA PHE A 18 -1.14 1.58 1.02
C PHE A 18 -1.85 2.81 0.44
N SER A 19 -2.29 3.72 1.30
CA SER A 19 -3.07 4.91 0.94
C SER A 19 -2.70 6.11 1.84
N PRO A 20 -3.05 7.35 1.47
CA PRO A 20 -2.82 8.51 2.34
C PRO A 20 -3.57 8.39 3.68
N GLY A 21 -4.75 7.75 3.68
CA GLY A 21 -5.57 7.55 4.88
C GLY A 21 -4.92 6.62 5.91
N ASN A 22 -4.01 5.77 5.47
CA ASN A 22 -3.32 4.79 6.32
C ASN A 22 -1.92 5.27 6.75
N ILE A 23 -1.61 6.56 6.58
CA ILE A 23 -0.34 7.16 6.98
C ILE A 23 -0.59 8.26 8.00
N ILE A 24 -0.05 8.10 9.20
CA ILE A 24 -0.07 9.13 10.25
C ILE A 24 1.27 9.84 10.26
N ILE A 25 1.26 11.18 10.28
CA ILE A 25 2.44 11.99 10.53
C ILE A 25 2.49 12.35 12.03
N LEU A 26 3.59 11.96 12.68
CA LEU A 26 3.83 12.27 14.09
C LEU A 26 4.36 13.70 14.29
N MET A 27 4.37 14.17 15.54
CA MET A 27 4.85 15.51 15.89
C MET A 27 6.33 15.75 15.54
N ASP A 28 7.13 14.69 15.44
CA ASP A 28 8.54 14.76 15.02
C ASP A 28 8.71 14.75 13.49
N GLY A 29 7.61 14.79 12.73
CA GLY A 29 7.61 14.75 11.26
C GLY A 29 7.77 13.35 10.67
N THR A 30 7.89 12.30 11.49
CA THR A 30 8.00 10.94 10.99
C THR A 30 6.64 10.39 10.56
N GLY A 31 6.61 9.68 9.43
CA GLY A 31 5.42 8.99 8.94
C GLY A 31 5.34 7.56 9.44
N ARG A 32 4.18 7.12 9.94
CA ARG A 32 3.89 5.74 10.34
C ARG A 32 2.74 5.15 9.55
N LEU A 33 2.90 3.89 9.15
CA LEU A 33 1.90 3.11 8.46
C LEU A 33 0.98 2.44 9.49
N ILE A 34 -0.33 2.57 9.30
CA ILE A 34 -1.39 2.02 10.15
C ILE A 34 -2.34 1.14 9.32
N ASP A 35 -3.34 0.53 9.98
CA ASP A 35 -4.38 -0.28 9.36
C ASP A 35 -3.85 -1.53 8.63
N TRP A 36 -3.49 -2.54 9.42
CA TRP A 36 -2.90 -3.80 8.96
C TRP A 36 -3.94 -4.90 8.75
N ASP A 37 -5.24 -4.60 8.77
CA ASP A 37 -6.30 -5.62 8.73
C ASP A 37 -6.31 -6.39 7.41
N LEU A 38 -5.87 -5.74 6.33
CA LEU A 38 -5.74 -6.33 4.99
C LEU A 38 -4.38 -6.98 4.75
N SER A 39 -3.44 -6.84 5.69
CA SER A 39 -2.08 -7.34 5.55
C SER A 39 -2.02 -8.85 5.39
N LYS A 40 -0.97 -9.35 4.74
CA LYS A 40 -0.79 -10.79 4.50
C LYS A 40 0.69 -11.18 4.62
N PRO A 41 1.01 -12.25 5.38
CA PRO A 41 2.36 -12.80 5.37
C PRO A 41 2.75 -13.30 3.98
N LEU A 42 3.99 -13.07 3.56
CA LEU A 42 4.56 -13.60 2.31
C LEU A 42 4.52 -15.12 2.28
N SER A 43 4.72 -15.78 3.43
CA SER A 43 4.62 -17.24 3.56
C SER A 43 3.22 -17.80 3.23
N MET A 44 2.19 -16.96 3.31
CA MET A 44 0.81 -17.33 3.02
C MET A 44 0.38 -16.93 1.60
N GLN A 45 1.29 -16.45 0.74
CA GLN A 45 0.94 -15.98 -0.61
C GLN A 45 0.28 -17.05 -1.49
N GLU A 46 0.59 -18.33 -1.28
CA GLU A 46 -0.02 -19.47 -2.00
C GLU A 46 -1.40 -19.85 -1.47
N ALA A 47 -1.79 -19.38 -0.28
CA ALA A 47 -3.13 -19.61 0.23
C ALA A 47 -4.14 -18.81 -0.60
N THR A 48 -5.27 -19.46 -0.91
CA THR A 48 -6.41 -18.88 -1.63
C THR A 48 -6.76 -17.48 -1.12
N PRO A 49 -7.20 -16.56 -1.99
CA PRO A 49 -7.54 -15.20 -1.56
C PRO A 49 -8.57 -15.27 -0.43
N ARG A 50 -8.22 -14.70 0.74
CA ARG A 50 -9.09 -14.64 1.94
C ARG A 50 -10.42 -13.93 1.66
N CYS A 51 -10.47 -13.07 0.64
CA CYS A 51 -11.65 -12.38 0.18
C CYS A 51 -11.63 -12.35 -1.35
N ALA A 52 -12.72 -12.78 -1.99
CA ALA A 52 -12.89 -12.70 -3.45
C ALA A 52 -13.15 -11.26 -3.94
N THR A 53 -13.48 -10.35 -3.02
CA THR A 53 -13.81 -8.95 -3.28
C THR A 53 -12.55 -8.09 -3.25
N ARG A 54 -12.52 -7.05 -4.10
CA ARG A 54 -11.46 -6.03 -4.10
C ARG A 54 -11.23 -5.51 -2.67
N THR A 55 -9.99 -5.60 -2.21
CA THR A 55 -9.55 -5.08 -0.90
C THR A 55 -8.56 -3.95 -1.14
N GLY A 56 -8.58 -2.94 -0.27
CA GLY A 56 -7.74 -1.75 -0.39
C GLY A 56 -8.37 -0.59 -1.16
N THR A 57 -7.71 0.57 -1.08
CA THR A 57 -8.17 1.84 -1.63
C THR A 57 -7.95 1.91 -3.14
N TRP A 58 -9.03 1.87 -3.93
CA TRP A 58 -8.97 1.70 -5.39
C TRP A 58 -8.12 2.76 -6.12
N GLN A 59 -8.13 4.02 -5.67
CA GLN A 59 -7.35 5.11 -6.27
C GLN A 59 -5.84 4.92 -6.18
N PHE A 60 -5.38 4.11 -5.23
CA PHE A 60 -3.95 3.85 -5.00
C PHE A 60 -3.58 2.40 -5.30
N MET A 61 -4.50 1.59 -5.84
CA MET A 61 -4.25 0.21 -6.21
C MET A 61 -3.41 0.14 -7.49
N SER A 62 -2.49 -0.83 -7.56
CA SER A 62 -1.65 -1.04 -8.75
C SER A 62 -2.48 -1.38 -9.99
N ALA A 63 -1.98 -0.99 -11.17
CA ALA A 63 -2.61 -1.30 -12.44
C ALA A 63 -2.81 -2.82 -12.64
N LYS A 64 -1.85 -3.63 -12.16
CA LYS A 64 -1.91 -5.10 -12.18
C LYS A 64 -3.16 -5.61 -11.44
N LEU A 65 -3.40 -5.14 -10.22
CA LEU A 65 -4.54 -5.56 -9.40
C LEU A 65 -5.88 -4.99 -9.89
N ILE A 66 -5.86 -3.80 -10.50
CA ILE A 66 -7.06 -3.25 -11.15
C ILE A 66 -7.45 -4.09 -12.37
N GLY A 67 -6.47 -4.46 -13.21
CA GLY A 67 -6.66 -5.22 -14.44
C GLY A 67 -6.91 -6.71 -14.23
N ASN A 68 -6.46 -7.28 -13.11
CA ASN A 68 -6.71 -8.68 -12.76
C ASN A 68 -7.22 -8.79 -11.32
N LEU A 69 -8.55 -8.92 -11.19
CA LEU A 69 -9.28 -9.05 -9.92
C LEU A 69 -8.85 -10.25 -9.05
N GLY A 70 -8.30 -11.31 -9.65
CA GLY A 70 -7.73 -12.46 -8.93
C GLY A 70 -6.20 -12.43 -8.86
N GLY A 71 -5.60 -11.31 -9.26
CA GLY A 71 -4.15 -11.12 -9.30
C GLY A 71 -3.54 -11.25 -7.92
N ARG A 72 -2.37 -11.89 -7.86
CA ARG A 72 -1.62 -12.01 -6.61
C ARG A 72 -1.05 -10.64 -6.24
N HIS A 73 -1.36 -10.19 -5.02
CA HIS A 73 -0.71 -9.03 -4.41
C HIS A 73 0.72 -9.39 -4.01
N ASP A 74 1.69 -8.60 -4.47
CA ASP A 74 3.10 -8.72 -4.13
C ASP A 74 3.73 -7.34 -3.80
N LEU A 75 5.03 -7.34 -3.53
CA LEU A 75 5.76 -6.12 -3.18
C LEU A 75 5.66 -5.03 -4.26
N GLN A 76 5.62 -5.41 -5.54
CA GLN A 76 5.56 -4.42 -6.62
C GLN A 76 4.26 -3.63 -6.58
N ASP A 77 3.17 -4.27 -6.14
CA ASP A 77 1.89 -3.58 -5.96
C ASP A 77 1.94 -2.55 -4.84
N ASP A 78 2.51 -2.91 -3.68
CA ASP A 78 2.69 -1.97 -2.56
C ASP A 78 3.62 -0.80 -2.94
N LEU A 79 4.67 -1.06 -3.74
CA LEU A 79 5.57 -0.02 -4.25
C LEU A 79 4.87 0.91 -5.25
N GLU A 80 4.07 0.37 -6.16
CA GLU A 80 3.27 1.15 -7.11
C GLU A 80 2.26 2.03 -6.39
N SER A 81 1.57 1.49 -5.38
CA SER A 81 0.71 2.28 -4.49
C SER A 81 1.48 3.43 -3.84
N SER A 82 2.71 3.19 -3.38
CA SER A 82 3.53 4.25 -2.77
C SER A 82 3.89 5.38 -3.74
N LEU A 83 4.11 5.05 -5.02
CA LEU A 83 4.33 6.03 -6.07
C LEU A 83 3.08 6.88 -6.30
N TYR A 84 1.89 6.25 -6.34
CA TYR A 84 0.63 6.98 -6.49
C TYR A 84 0.33 7.90 -5.31
N VAL A 85 0.58 7.44 -4.07
CA VAL A 85 0.42 8.30 -2.89
C VAL A 85 1.39 9.48 -2.93
N LEU A 86 2.66 9.25 -3.29
CA LEU A 86 3.66 10.31 -3.42
C LEU A 86 3.23 11.34 -4.47
N LEU A 87 2.85 10.87 -5.66
CA LEU A 87 2.43 11.72 -6.78
C LEU A 87 1.19 12.53 -6.41
N TRP A 88 0.16 11.88 -5.86
CA TRP A 88 -1.06 12.56 -5.44
C TRP A 88 -0.77 13.61 -4.36
N THR A 89 0.05 13.27 -3.37
CA THR A 89 0.46 14.22 -2.31
C THR A 89 1.20 15.42 -2.91
N ALA A 90 2.15 15.17 -3.82
CA ALA A 90 2.89 16.23 -4.48
C ALA A 90 1.97 17.15 -5.29
N LEU A 91 1.00 16.59 -6.02
CA LEU A 91 0.05 17.39 -6.82
C LEU A 91 -0.98 18.15 -5.99
N MET A 92 -1.46 17.56 -4.89
CA MET A 92 -2.49 18.17 -4.05
C MET A 92 -1.93 19.27 -3.13
N PHE A 93 -0.66 19.16 -2.76
CA PHE A 93 -0.02 20.06 -1.80
C PHE A 93 1.16 20.84 -2.39
N SER A 94 1.43 20.75 -3.71
CA SER A 94 2.31 21.71 -4.38
C SER A 94 1.63 23.07 -4.36
N GLU A 95 2.31 24.10 -3.85
CA GLU A 95 1.81 25.47 -3.91
C GLU A 95 1.61 25.87 -5.38
N CYS A 96 0.39 26.30 -5.72
CA CYS A 96 0.15 27.06 -6.94
C CYS A 96 0.90 28.39 -6.78
N SER A 97 2.04 28.53 -7.45
CA SER A 97 2.69 29.83 -7.66
C SER A 97 1.94 30.64 -8.71
#